data_AF-A0A7V0Z5G2-F1
#
_entry.id   AF-A0A7V0Z5G2-F1
#
_cell.length_a   1.000
_cell.length_b   1.000
_cell.length_c   1.000
_cell.angle_alpha   90.00
_cell.angle_beta   90.00
_cell.angle_gamma   90.00
#
_symmetry.space_group_name_H-M   'P 1'
#
loop_
_entity.id
_entity.type
_entity.pdbx_description
1 polymer ?
#
loop_
_entity_poly.entity_id
_entity_poly.type
_entity_poly.pdbx_seq_one_letter_code
_entity_poly.pdbx_strand_id
1 'polypeptide(L)'
;MQHLKPADLEGDGIDEIIEGIDCFTYIKDQCGIILGQFTARKDDLVCPLGFFKLKDGLGANLFVSILRGDTLFLRNVYENRQIVVAIGKDISKAGHPGYDAIIRNALASDIDGDGYNEIVCLVNTGFDLWPRGIFVYDYKENKELWPYWIGCNPYPWNDFFCVDINNDNKKEIFFGTIRSSNGGLENGVDDFHPWIIALRPDGKLLWQKELNEDAYRADAFVGIIDTTNKYKVVVCETQGNTQSDYINQLFILNAGNGTVERYIQTGKNFLGMRVCDFNRDGKIEIVTGNYDGKLRIFDCNLELLKEKDFGTPVKIFYINDLDGDGRKEIILAEQNGRLLILNEKLQVICSFKSPYGNVINCFLARNTTP
;
A
#
# COMPACT_ATOMS: atom_id res chain seq x y z
N MET A 1 8.31 14.55 -6.37
CA MET A 1 8.06 13.12 -6.65
C MET A 1 6.73 13.07 -7.38
N GLN A 2 6.67 12.45 -8.56
CA GLN A 2 5.41 12.34 -9.30
C GLN A 2 4.54 11.29 -8.60
N HIS A 3 3.34 11.69 -8.18
CA HIS A 3 2.36 10.78 -7.58
C HIS A 3 1.31 10.48 -8.63
N LEU A 4 1.16 9.22 -9.02
CA LEU A 4 0.14 8.77 -9.97
C LEU A 4 -0.80 7.80 -9.28
N LYS A 5 -2.11 8.02 -9.43
CA LYS A 5 -3.14 7.12 -8.92
C LYS A 5 -4.35 7.08 -9.87
N PRO A 6 -4.79 5.90 -10.32
CA PRO A 6 -6.05 5.74 -11.02
C PRO A 6 -7.23 5.78 -10.03
N ALA A 7 -8.34 6.40 -10.40
CA ALA A 7 -9.58 6.41 -9.64
C ALA A 7 -10.78 6.75 -10.52
N ASP A 8 -11.87 6.01 -10.38
CA ASP A 8 -13.16 6.25 -11.05
C ASP A 8 -13.98 7.30 -10.29
N LEU A 9 -13.88 8.55 -10.78
CA LEU A 9 -14.44 9.74 -10.16
C LEU A 9 -15.96 9.79 -10.32
N GLU A 10 -16.43 9.64 -11.55
CA GLU A 10 -17.84 9.76 -11.93
C GLU A 10 -18.65 8.49 -11.68
N GLY A 11 -18.01 7.37 -11.36
CA GLY A 11 -18.67 6.09 -11.14
C GLY A 11 -19.17 5.46 -12.44
N ASP A 12 -18.56 5.78 -13.57
CA ASP A 12 -18.93 5.26 -14.88
C ASP A 12 -18.14 3.99 -15.26
N GLY A 13 -17.21 3.57 -14.38
CA GLY A 13 -16.38 2.38 -14.57
C GLY A 13 -15.07 2.65 -15.30
N ILE A 14 -14.78 3.92 -15.64
CA ILE A 14 -13.55 4.38 -16.26
C ILE A 14 -12.72 5.08 -15.18
N ASP A 15 -11.41 4.81 -15.13
CA ASP A 15 -10.56 5.41 -14.08
C ASP A 15 -9.84 6.67 -14.62
N GLU A 16 -10.07 7.83 -14.01
CA GLU A 16 -9.24 9.03 -14.20
C GLU A 16 -7.84 8.85 -13.57
N ILE A 17 -6.86 9.59 -14.09
CA ILE A 17 -5.49 9.61 -13.62
C ILE A 17 -5.27 10.85 -12.77
N ILE A 18 -5.04 10.66 -11.47
CA ILE A 18 -4.60 11.71 -10.56
C ILE A 18 -3.09 11.81 -10.63
N GLU A 19 -2.58 13.00 -10.92
CA GLU A 19 -1.15 13.28 -11.01
C GLU A 19 -0.74 14.45 -10.11
N GLY A 20 0.12 14.19 -9.14
CA GLY A 20 0.74 15.20 -8.28
C GLY A 20 2.13 15.60 -8.80
N ILE A 21 2.34 16.89 -9.06
CA ILE A 21 3.64 17.48 -9.45
C ILE A 21 3.81 18.80 -8.69
N ASP A 22 4.86 18.91 -7.89
CA ASP A 22 5.14 20.09 -7.05
C ASP A 22 3.94 20.49 -6.18
N CYS A 23 3.39 21.70 -6.38
CA CYS A 23 2.21 22.22 -5.69
C CYS A 23 0.89 21.96 -6.47
N PHE A 24 0.96 21.21 -7.57
CA PHE A 24 -0.17 20.92 -8.44
C PHE A 24 -0.69 19.49 -8.24
N THR A 25 -2.00 19.34 -8.36
CA THR A 25 -2.65 18.04 -8.54
C THR A 25 -3.56 18.15 -9.75
N TYR A 26 -3.27 17.36 -10.78
CA TYR A 26 -4.05 17.25 -12.01
C TYR A 26 -4.95 16.03 -11.96
N ILE A 27 -6.15 16.16 -12.52
CA ILE A 27 -7.04 15.05 -12.83
C ILE A 27 -7.05 14.95 -14.35
N LYS A 28 -6.71 13.79 -14.89
CA LYS A 28 -6.56 13.58 -16.33
C LYS A 28 -7.37 12.37 -16.79
N ASP A 29 -7.79 12.38 -18.04
CA ASP A 29 -8.25 11.16 -18.71
C ASP A 29 -7.05 10.25 -19.08
N GLN A 30 -7.35 9.10 -19.70
CA GLN A 30 -6.35 8.11 -20.11
C GLN A 30 -5.51 8.57 -21.32
N CYS A 31 -5.96 9.60 -22.03
CA CYS A 31 -5.22 10.26 -23.11
C CYS A 31 -4.32 11.40 -22.58
N GLY A 32 -4.37 11.70 -21.28
CA GLY A 32 -3.61 12.76 -20.63
C GLY A 32 -4.25 14.15 -20.72
N ILE A 33 -5.50 14.26 -21.19
CA ILE A 33 -6.25 15.52 -21.20
C ILE A 33 -6.59 15.88 -19.76
N ILE A 34 -6.32 17.13 -19.37
CA ILE A 34 -6.61 17.63 -18.03
C ILE A 34 -8.11 17.93 -17.91
N LEU A 35 -8.77 17.20 -17.02
CA LEU A 35 -10.18 17.37 -16.64
C LEU A 35 -10.36 18.33 -15.47
N GLY A 36 -9.36 18.41 -14.59
CA GLY A 36 -9.37 19.28 -13.42
C GLY A 36 -8.00 19.53 -12.83
N GLN A 37 -7.88 20.59 -12.04
CA GLN A 37 -6.63 20.97 -11.37
C GLN A 37 -6.91 21.56 -9.99
N PHE A 38 -6.12 21.12 -9.01
CA PHE A 38 -5.94 21.78 -7.73
C PHE A 38 -4.53 22.38 -7.65
N THR A 39 -4.41 23.53 -7.01
CA THR A 39 -3.14 24.24 -6.83
C THR A 39 -3.02 24.72 -5.41
N ALA A 40 -2.03 24.21 -4.69
CA ALA A 40 -1.69 24.67 -3.34
C ALA A 40 -0.79 25.91 -3.42
N ARG A 41 -0.29 26.37 -2.26
CA ARG A 41 0.69 27.46 -2.25
C ARG A 41 2.00 26.96 -2.85
N LYS A 42 2.77 27.88 -3.44
CA LYS A 42 4.02 27.57 -4.16
C LYS A 42 5.00 26.70 -3.35
N ASP A 43 5.09 26.95 -2.03
CA ASP A 43 6.03 26.28 -1.14
C ASP A 43 5.37 25.15 -0.30
N ASP A 44 4.08 24.87 -0.54
CA ASP A 44 3.41 23.73 0.09
C ASP A 44 3.90 22.44 -0.58
N LEU A 45 4.23 21.42 0.22
CA LEU A 45 4.43 20.05 -0.29
C LEU A 45 3.06 19.37 -0.36
N VAL A 46 2.68 18.90 -1.55
CA VAL A 46 1.36 18.30 -1.81
C VAL A 46 1.50 16.84 -2.21
N CYS A 47 0.63 15.99 -1.68
CA CYS A 47 0.50 14.60 -2.12
C CYS A 47 -0.97 14.26 -2.37
N PRO A 48 -1.37 13.89 -3.59
CA PRO A 48 -2.72 13.42 -3.84
C PRO A 48 -2.96 12.07 -3.15
N LEU A 49 -4.02 12.00 -2.35
CA LEU A 49 -4.36 10.79 -1.60
C LEU A 49 -5.34 9.91 -2.38
N GLY A 50 -6.32 10.53 -3.02
CA GLY A 50 -7.30 9.86 -3.87
C GLY A 50 -8.69 10.49 -3.76
N PHE A 51 -9.64 9.85 -4.44
CA PHE A 51 -11.06 10.17 -4.31
C PHE A 51 -11.72 9.22 -3.32
N PHE A 52 -12.43 9.78 -2.35
CA PHE A 52 -13.07 9.01 -1.30
C PHE A 52 -14.57 9.27 -1.29
N LYS A 53 -15.36 8.18 -1.39
CA LYS A 53 -16.80 8.21 -1.13
C LYS A 53 -17.02 8.02 0.37
N LEU A 54 -17.60 9.02 1.02
CA LEU A 54 -17.83 9.00 2.47
C LEU A 54 -19.07 8.20 2.88
N LYS A 55 -19.96 7.90 1.93
CA LYS A 55 -21.13 7.04 2.10
C LYS A 55 -21.68 6.63 0.75
N ASP A 56 -22.36 5.50 0.70
CA ASP A 56 -23.12 5.08 -0.48
C ASP A 56 -24.15 6.13 -0.91
N GLY A 57 -24.21 6.39 -2.20
CA GLY A 57 -25.07 7.43 -2.79
C GLY A 57 -24.53 8.85 -2.70
N LEU A 58 -23.38 9.10 -2.03
CA LEU A 58 -22.67 10.37 -2.09
C LEU A 58 -21.59 10.35 -3.19
N GLY A 59 -21.33 11.53 -3.77
CA GLY A 59 -20.21 11.73 -4.68
C GLY A 59 -18.86 11.57 -3.99
N ALA A 60 -17.84 11.17 -4.75
CA ALA A 60 -16.49 11.06 -4.24
C ALA A 60 -15.85 12.45 -4.10
N ASN A 61 -15.03 12.65 -3.06
CA ASN A 61 -14.29 13.89 -2.83
C ASN A 61 -12.80 13.68 -3.01
N LEU A 62 -12.11 14.65 -3.64
CA LEU A 62 -10.65 14.62 -3.74
C LEU A 62 -10.02 15.03 -2.41
N PHE A 63 -9.17 14.14 -1.88
CA PHE A 63 -8.34 14.42 -0.72
C PHE A 63 -6.86 14.54 -1.08
N VAL A 64 -6.20 15.53 -0.49
CA VAL A 64 -4.77 15.75 -0.65
C VAL A 64 -4.11 15.98 0.73
N SER A 65 -2.87 15.51 0.86
CA SER A 65 -1.95 15.92 1.92
C SER A 65 -1.38 17.27 1.57
N ILE A 66 -1.31 18.19 2.53
CA ILE A 66 -0.59 19.46 2.39
C ILE A 66 0.31 19.64 3.60
N LEU A 67 1.60 19.75 3.38
CA LEU A 67 2.53 20.22 4.40
C LEU A 67 2.86 21.69 4.11
N ARG A 68 2.62 22.54 5.11
CA ARG A 68 2.85 23.99 5.02
C ARG A 68 3.62 24.45 6.25
N GLY A 69 4.87 24.83 6.05
CA GLY A 69 5.78 25.12 7.15
C GLY A 69 5.94 23.88 8.03
N ASP A 70 5.53 23.98 9.28
CA ASP A 70 5.57 22.89 10.27
C ASP A 70 4.23 22.15 10.41
N THR A 71 3.20 22.51 9.65
CA THR A 71 1.86 21.97 9.86
C THR A 71 1.45 21.04 8.72
N LEU A 72 1.13 19.80 9.07
CA LEU A 72 0.60 18.79 8.16
C LEU A 72 -0.93 18.83 8.17
N PHE A 73 -1.52 18.82 6.99
CA PHE A 73 -2.95 18.89 6.79
C PHE A 73 -3.50 17.79 5.89
N LEU A 74 -4.69 17.32 6.23
CA LEU A 74 -5.60 16.62 5.34
C LEU A 74 -6.58 17.62 4.75
N ARG A 75 -6.72 17.63 3.42
CA ARG A 75 -7.51 18.63 2.71
C ARG A 75 -8.54 17.97 1.80
N ASN A 76 -9.82 18.27 2.03
CA ASN A 76 -10.85 18.08 1.01
C ASN A 76 -10.77 19.26 0.03
N VAL A 77 -10.50 18.97 -1.23
CA VAL A 77 -10.34 19.98 -2.28
C VAL A 77 -11.68 20.63 -2.64
N TYR A 78 -12.74 19.85 -2.81
CA TYR A 78 -14.04 20.36 -3.29
C TYR A 78 -14.81 21.13 -2.22
N GLU A 79 -14.77 20.66 -0.98
CA GLU A 79 -15.44 21.35 0.14
C GLU A 79 -14.59 22.49 0.73
N ASN A 80 -13.37 22.71 0.23
CA ASN A 80 -12.47 23.72 0.74
C ASN A 80 -12.23 23.59 2.27
N ARG A 81 -12.28 22.37 2.81
CA ARG A 81 -12.12 22.05 4.24
C ARG A 81 -10.77 21.43 4.53
N GLN A 82 -10.06 21.98 5.52
CA GLN A 82 -8.71 21.59 5.91
C GLN A 82 -8.67 21.19 7.38
N ILE A 83 -8.02 20.05 7.65
CA ILE A 83 -7.91 19.44 8.97
C ILE A 83 -6.42 19.41 9.33
N VAL A 84 -6.08 19.91 10.51
CA VAL A 84 -4.73 19.78 11.06
C VAL A 84 -4.55 18.34 11.52
N VAL A 85 -3.54 17.67 10.97
CA VAL A 85 -3.18 16.29 11.33
C VAL A 85 -2.05 16.30 12.35
N ALA A 86 -1.07 17.19 12.14
CA ALA A 86 0.04 17.37 13.06
C ALA A 86 0.67 18.76 12.92
N ILE A 87 1.27 19.24 14.00
CA ILE A 87 2.20 20.36 14.00
C ILE A 87 3.54 19.79 14.47
N GLY A 88 4.54 19.88 13.59
CA GLY A 88 5.84 19.28 13.75
C GLY A 88 6.87 20.21 14.36
N LYS A 89 8.04 19.62 14.57
CA LYS A 89 9.26 20.34 14.89
C LYS A 89 10.35 19.87 13.94
N ASP A 90 10.90 20.82 13.19
CA ASP A 90 12.13 20.61 12.43
C ASP A 90 13.28 20.39 13.43
N ILE A 91 13.88 19.20 13.39
CA ILE A 91 15.07 18.86 14.19
C ILE A 91 16.35 18.84 13.34
N SER A 92 16.26 19.24 12.07
CA SER A 92 17.37 19.48 11.14
C SER A 92 18.44 18.39 11.19
N LYS A 93 18.02 17.13 11.08
CA LYS A 93 18.93 15.99 10.96
C LYS A 93 19.38 15.86 9.50
N ALA A 94 20.67 15.56 9.30
CA ALA A 94 21.31 15.36 7.97
C ALA A 94 21.40 16.61 7.06
N GLY A 95 21.30 17.83 7.60
CA GLY A 95 21.65 19.07 6.89
C GLY A 95 20.60 19.62 5.93
N HIS A 96 19.40 19.05 5.90
CA HIS A 96 18.26 19.57 5.16
C HIS A 96 17.26 20.20 6.15
N PRO A 97 17.09 21.54 6.16
CA PRO A 97 16.09 22.19 7.00
C PRO A 97 14.69 21.99 6.42
N GLY A 98 13.69 22.03 7.31
CA GLY A 98 12.27 21.91 7.00
C GLY A 98 11.65 20.64 7.57
N TYR A 99 10.50 20.80 8.23
CA TYR A 99 9.70 19.68 8.69
C TYR A 99 9.26 18.79 7.51
N ASP A 100 9.41 17.47 7.61
CA ASP A 100 9.27 16.56 6.46
C ASP A 100 8.12 15.52 6.55
N ALA A 101 7.07 15.82 7.31
CA ALA A 101 5.89 14.96 7.42
C ALA A 101 4.94 15.02 6.22
N ILE A 102 4.28 13.90 5.93
CA ILE A 102 3.37 13.75 4.80
C ILE A 102 2.41 12.58 5.01
N ILE A 103 1.15 12.74 4.63
CA ILE A 103 0.26 11.61 4.45
C ILE A 103 0.63 10.98 3.09
N ARG A 104 1.20 9.77 3.11
CA ARG A 104 1.63 9.09 1.88
C ARG A 104 0.49 8.34 1.21
N ASN A 105 -0.42 7.81 2.01
CA ASN A 105 -1.55 7.05 1.53
C ASN A 105 -2.74 7.24 2.47
N ALA A 106 -3.94 7.11 1.94
CA ALA A 106 -5.17 7.12 2.74
C ALA A 106 -6.25 6.32 2.03
N LEU A 107 -7.27 5.90 2.79
CA LEU A 107 -8.48 5.30 2.25
C LEU A 107 -9.70 5.76 3.05
N ALA A 108 -10.88 5.60 2.46
CA ALA A 108 -12.15 5.73 3.14
C ALA A 108 -12.66 4.36 3.60
N SER A 109 -12.96 4.22 4.88
CA SER A 109 -13.54 3.01 5.44
C SER A 109 -14.35 3.32 6.69
N ASP A 110 -15.54 2.74 6.78
CA ASP A 110 -16.39 2.72 7.98
C ASP A 110 -15.67 1.92 9.07
N ILE A 111 -14.95 2.62 9.95
CA ILE A 111 -14.13 2.03 11.00
C ILE A 111 -15.00 1.73 12.22
N ASP A 112 -15.93 2.62 12.56
CA ASP A 112 -16.73 2.53 13.78
C ASP A 112 -18.11 1.88 13.61
N GLY A 113 -18.50 1.58 12.37
CA GLY A 113 -19.70 0.83 12.01
C GLY A 113 -20.96 1.68 11.92
N ASP A 114 -20.84 3.01 11.77
CA ASP A 114 -21.98 3.93 11.74
C ASP A 114 -22.62 4.12 10.34
N GLY A 115 -22.05 3.48 9.31
CA GLY A 115 -22.50 3.55 7.92
C GLY A 115 -21.98 4.77 7.15
N TYR A 116 -21.01 5.50 7.71
CA TYR A 116 -20.18 6.50 7.03
C TYR A 116 -18.72 6.05 7.08
N ASN A 117 -17.97 6.39 6.03
CA ASN A 117 -16.56 6.09 5.98
C ASN A 117 -15.75 7.20 6.68
N GLU A 118 -14.89 6.79 7.61
CA GLU A 118 -13.79 7.61 8.11
C GLU A 118 -12.66 7.69 7.09
N ILE A 119 -11.82 8.70 7.23
CA ILE A 119 -10.58 8.81 6.46
C ILE A 119 -9.45 8.25 7.32
N VAL A 120 -8.86 7.15 6.87
CA VAL A 120 -7.71 6.51 7.51
C VAL A 120 -6.45 6.90 6.75
N CYS A 121 -5.53 7.58 7.42
CA CYS A 121 -4.32 8.14 6.85
C CYS A 121 -3.08 7.38 7.32
N LEU A 122 -2.21 6.97 6.39
CA LEU A 122 -0.83 6.58 6.66
C LEU A 122 0.06 7.82 6.66
N VAL A 123 0.52 8.19 7.84
CA VAL A 123 1.40 9.34 8.06
C VAL A 123 2.84 8.88 8.13
N ASN A 124 3.70 9.55 7.37
CA ASN A 124 5.13 9.31 7.32
C ASN A 124 5.87 10.60 7.65
N THR A 125 6.97 10.48 8.39
CA THR A 125 7.91 11.58 8.65
C THR A 125 9.32 11.04 8.46
N GLY A 126 10.15 11.77 7.71
CA GLY A 126 11.50 11.38 7.36
C GLY A 126 12.45 11.60 8.54
N PHE A 127 13.40 12.52 8.42
CA PHE A 127 14.42 12.73 9.45
C PHE A 127 13.89 13.43 10.70
N ASP A 128 12.71 14.06 10.64
CA ASP A 128 12.09 14.72 11.80
C ASP A 128 11.38 13.77 12.78
N LEU A 129 11.37 12.48 12.45
CA LEU A 129 10.84 11.37 13.24
C LEU A 129 9.32 11.35 13.47
N TRP A 130 8.65 12.48 13.71
CA TRP A 130 7.29 12.49 14.23
C TRP A 130 6.31 13.38 13.46
N PRO A 131 5.05 12.95 13.29
CA PRO A 131 4.51 11.62 13.62
C PRO A 131 4.73 10.59 12.48
N ARG A 132 4.67 9.31 12.82
CA ARG A 132 4.63 8.20 11.85
C ARG A 132 3.57 7.21 12.31
N GLY A 133 2.74 6.67 11.42
CA GLY A 133 1.71 5.70 11.80
C GLY A 133 0.34 5.97 11.18
N ILE A 134 -0.71 5.77 11.95
CA ILE A 134 -2.11 5.91 11.53
C ILE A 134 -2.74 7.15 12.16
N PHE A 135 -3.51 7.88 11.37
CA PHE A 135 -4.42 8.92 11.83
C PHE A 135 -5.81 8.65 11.27
N VAL A 136 -6.84 8.63 12.12
CA VAL A 136 -8.23 8.38 11.71
C VAL A 136 -9.10 9.60 12.01
N TYR A 137 -9.83 10.03 10.99
CA TYR A 137 -10.67 11.21 11.04
C TYR A 137 -12.11 10.90 10.64
N ASP A 138 -13.05 11.23 11.51
CA ASP A 138 -14.48 11.20 11.23
C ASP A 138 -14.85 12.51 10.53
N TYR A 139 -15.04 12.38 9.21
CA TYR A 139 -15.31 13.54 8.36
C TYR A 139 -16.70 14.14 8.61
N LYS A 140 -17.67 13.28 8.92
CA LYS A 140 -19.07 13.63 9.15
C LYS A 140 -19.23 14.43 10.44
N GLU A 141 -18.68 13.94 11.54
CA GLU A 141 -18.77 14.60 12.85
C GLU A 141 -17.70 15.68 13.05
N ASN A 142 -16.80 15.86 12.07
CA ASN A 142 -15.73 16.86 12.09
C ASN A 142 -14.81 16.73 13.32
N LYS A 143 -14.41 15.50 13.63
CA LYS A 143 -13.55 15.21 14.76
C LYS A 143 -12.47 14.20 14.39
N GLU A 144 -11.30 14.38 14.99
CA GLU A 144 -10.32 13.32 15.09
C GLU A 144 -10.90 12.20 15.94
N LEU A 145 -10.81 10.95 15.46
CA LEU A 145 -11.14 9.80 16.29
C LEU A 145 -9.94 9.44 17.16
N TRP A 146 -8.79 9.22 16.54
CA TRP A 146 -7.54 8.90 17.22
C TRP A 146 -6.36 8.87 16.23
N PRO A 147 -5.14 8.99 16.76
CA PRO A 147 -3.93 8.53 16.10
C PRO A 147 -3.33 7.29 16.79
N TYR A 148 -2.52 6.55 16.05
CA TYR A 148 -1.59 5.55 16.59
C TYR A 148 -0.22 5.74 15.96
N TRP A 149 0.70 6.32 16.73
CA TRP A 149 2.05 6.63 16.27
C TRP A 149 3.04 5.51 16.57
N ILE A 150 4.06 5.35 15.73
CA ILE A 150 5.05 4.27 15.78
C ILE A 150 6.45 4.80 15.48
N GLY A 151 7.49 4.07 15.90
CA GLY A 151 8.88 4.51 15.68
C GLY A 151 9.32 4.45 14.22
N CYS A 152 8.91 3.43 13.46
CA CYS A 152 9.23 3.32 12.02
C CYS A 152 8.18 3.99 11.12
N ASN A 153 8.50 4.13 9.84
CA ASN A 153 7.54 4.60 8.84
C ASN A 153 6.61 3.45 8.43
N PRO A 154 5.29 3.67 8.30
CA PRO A 154 4.45 2.75 7.54
C PRO A 154 4.96 2.65 6.10
N TYR A 155 4.88 1.46 5.48
CA TYR A 155 5.36 1.28 4.12
C TYR A 155 4.38 1.92 3.13
N PRO A 156 4.77 2.98 2.40
CA PRO A 156 3.80 3.83 1.73
C PRO A 156 3.33 3.32 0.35
N TRP A 157 3.92 2.23 -0.15
CA TRP A 157 3.63 1.67 -1.48
C TRP A 157 2.98 0.29 -1.47
N ASN A 158 2.67 -0.27 -0.30
CA ASN A 158 1.80 -1.44 -0.19
C ASN A 158 0.40 -1.00 0.28
N ASP A 159 -0.56 -1.86 0.02
CA ASP A 159 -1.90 -1.70 0.58
C ASP A 159 -1.83 -1.83 2.11
N PHE A 160 -2.66 -1.05 2.78
CA PHE A 160 -3.05 -1.28 4.17
C PHE A 160 -4.54 -1.59 4.19
N PHE A 161 -4.96 -2.40 5.14
CA PHE A 161 -6.27 -3.05 5.10
C PHE A 161 -7.12 -2.57 6.25
N CYS A 162 -8.34 -2.14 5.96
CA CYS A 162 -9.39 -1.94 6.96
C CYS A 162 -10.44 -3.02 6.74
N VAL A 163 -10.53 -3.97 7.67
CA VAL A 163 -11.35 -5.18 7.50
C VAL A 163 -11.93 -5.64 8.83
N ASP A 164 -13.19 -6.04 8.78
CA ASP A 164 -13.90 -6.62 9.91
C ASP A 164 -13.54 -8.10 9.99
N ILE A 165 -12.59 -8.45 10.85
CA ILE A 165 -12.12 -9.84 10.94
C ILE A 165 -12.99 -10.71 11.85
N ASN A 166 -13.87 -10.09 12.62
CA ASN A 166 -14.59 -10.71 13.72
C ASN A 166 -16.13 -10.66 13.54
N ASN A 167 -16.61 -10.00 12.48
CA ASN A 167 -18.01 -9.75 12.12
C ASN A 167 -18.78 -8.89 13.14
N ASP A 168 -18.14 -7.88 13.74
CA ASP A 168 -18.79 -6.92 14.65
C ASP A 168 -19.22 -5.61 13.96
N ASN A 169 -19.10 -5.54 12.63
CA ASN A 169 -19.35 -4.39 11.78
C ASN A 169 -18.38 -3.21 12.01
N LYS A 170 -17.28 -3.44 12.72
CA LYS A 170 -16.18 -2.49 12.86
C LYS A 170 -14.94 -3.08 12.24
N LYS A 171 -14.04 -2.22 11.77
CA LYS A 171 -12.90 -2.68 10.97
C LYS A 171 -11.59 -2.49 11.71
N GLU A 172 -10.86 -3.59 11.87
CA GLU A 172 -9.47 -3.57 12.27
C GLU A 172 -8.59 -3.03 11.14
N ILE A 173 -7.46 -2.41 11.51
CA ILE A 173 -6.52 -1.80 10.58
C ILE A 173 -5.20 -2.56 10.60
N PHE A 174 -4.74 -3.01 9.43
CA PHE A 174 -3.49 -3.76 9.27
C PHE A 174 -2.55 -3.07 8.30
N PHE A 175 -1.28 -2.94 8.68
CA PHE A 175 -0.27 -2.34 7.82
C PHE A 175 1.13 -2.89 8.12
N GLY A 176 1.97 -2.89 7.08
CA GLY A 176 3.39 -3.17 7.20
C GLY A 176 4.22 -1.90 7.30
N THR A 177 5.43 -2.02 7.83
CA THR A 177 6.35 -0.89 8.02
C THR A 177 7.66 -1.07 7.29
N ILE A 178 8.42 0.02 7.20
CA ILE A 178 9.76 0.08 6.62
C ILE A 178 10.79 0.51 7.67
N ARG A 179 11.90 -0.22 7.70
CA ARG A 179 13.06 0.06 8.53
C ARG A 179 13.68 1.40 8.10
N SER A 180 13.46 2.44 8.89
CA SER A 180 13.93 3.82 8.60
C SER A 180 15.31 4.11 9.21
N SER A 181 15.63 3.49 10.35
CA SER A 181 16.93 3.50 11.03
C SER A 181 17.50 4.91 11.29
N ASN A 182 16.66 5.83 11.75
CA ASN A 182 17.06 7.20 12.11
C ASN A 182 16.73 7.58 13.57
N GLY A 183 16.34 6.59 14.39
CA GLY A 183 16.26 6.65 15.84
C GLY A 183 14.85 6.83 16.40
N GLY A 184 13.81 6.44 15.67
CA GLY A 184 12.42 6.43 16.14
C GLY A 184 12.09 5.22 17.00
N LEU A 185 11.39 5.45 18.11
CA LEU A 185 10.80 4.41 18.97
C LEU A 185 9.52 4.98 19.60
N GLU A 186 8.38 4.37 19.32
CA GLU A 186 7.08 4.74 19.91
C GLU A 186 6.17 3.51 19.93
N ASN A 187 5.34 3.40 20.97
CA ASN A 187 4.44 2.26 21.18
C ASN A 187 5.13 0.88 21.08
N GLY A 188 6.40 0.79 21.46
CA GLY A 188 7.18 -0.46 21.42
C GLY A 188 7.56 -0.91 20.00
N VAL A 189 7.44 -0.03 19.02
CA VAL A 189 7.85 -0.24 17.62
C VAL A 189 9.08 0.62 17.35
N ASP A 190 10.24 -0.02 17.15
CA ASP A 190 11.47 0.67 16.75
C ASP A 190 11.57 0.87 15.22
N ASP A 191 12.60 1.59 14.78
CA ASP A 191 12.91 1.80 13.36
C ASP A 191 14.13 1.06 12.82
N PHE A 192 14.65 0.10 13.58
CA PHE A 192 15.68 -0.85 13.20
C PHE A 192 15.10 -2.15 12.63
N HIS A 193 13.85 -2.46 12.91
CA HIS A 193 13.10 -3.59 12.34
C HIS A 193 11.93 -3.10 11.47
N PRO A 194 11.54 -3.85 10.44
CA PRO A 194 10.20 -3.76 9.88
C PRO A 194 9.21 -4.57 10.73
N TRP A 195 7.94 -4.16 10.67
CA TRP A 195 6.87 -4.67 11.52
C TRP A 195 5.61 -4.92 10.71
N ILE A 196 4.78 -5.84 11.18
CA ILE A 196 3.35 -5.89 10.86
C ILE A 196 2.58 -5.44 12.10
N ILE A 197 1.63 -4.53 11.93
CA ILE A 197 0.84 -3.96 13.02
C ILE A 197 -0.63 -4.13 12.69
N ALA A 198 -1.40 -4.58 13.68
CA ALA A 198 -2.84 -4.64 13.66
C ALA A 198 -3.42 -3.77 14.78
N LEU A 199 -4.35 -2.89 14.43
CA LEU A 199 -5.05 -2.00 15.35
C LEU A 199 -6.53 -2.34 15.40
N ARG A 200 -7.10 -2.18 16.58
CA ARG A 200 -8.54 -2.25 16.80
C ARG A 200 -9.23 -0.99 16.25
N PRO A 201 -10.54 -1.06 15.97
CA PRO A 201 -11.33 0.11 15.56
C PRO A 201 -11.25 1.31 16.51
N ASP A 202 -11.00 1.06 17.81
CA ASP A 202 -10.86 2.10 18.85
C ASP A 202 -9.43 2.70 18.95
N GLY A 203 -8.55 2.39 17.99
CA GLY A 203 -7.19 2.94 17.91
C GLY A 203 -6.17 2.26 18.82
N LYS A 204 -6.56 1.22 19.55
CA LYS A 204 -5.66 0.46 20.40
C LYS A 204 -4.96 -0.65 19.63
N LEU A 205 -3.76 -0.99 20.06
CA LEU A 205 -3.04 -2.14 19.54
C LEU A 205 -3.87 -3.42 19.70
N LEU A 206 -4.04 -4.16 18.60
CA LEU A 206 -4.54 -5.53 18.63
C LEU A 206 -3.36 -6.50 18.84
N TRP A 207 -2.37 -6.41 17.95
CA TRP A 207 -1.09 -7.11 18.04
C TRP A 207 -0.07 -6.45 17.10
N GLN A 208 1.22 -6.73 17.33
CA GLN A 208 2.30 -6.39 16.41
C GLN A 208 3.30 -7.53 16.31
N LYS A 209 3.92 -7.68 15.14
CA LYS A 209 4.94 -8.67 14.86
C LYS A 209 6.19 -7.98 14.34
N GLU A 210 7.26 -8.07 15.13
CA GLU A 210 8.61 -7.72 14.70
C GLU A 210 9.09 -8.73 13.63
N LEU A 211 9.67 -8.24 12.55
CA LEU A 211 10.32 -9.06 11.52
C LEU A 211 11.84 -8.97 11.64
N ASN A 212 12.55 -9.79 10.88
CA ASN A 212 14.01 -9.83 10.97
C ASN A 212 14.66 -8.48 10.61
N GLU A 213 15.72 -8.07 11.33
CA GLU A 213 16.42 -6.81 11.09
C GLU A 213 17.06 -6.71 9.69
N ASP A 214 17.41 -7.85 9.07
CA ASP A 214 17.93 -7.89 7.70
C ASP A 214 16.85 -7.64 6.64
N ALA A 215 15.57 -7.73 7.02
CA ALA A 215 14.47 -7.26 6.19
C ALA A 215 14.42 -5.73 6.24
N TYR A 216 14.13 -5.13 5.09
CA TYR A 216 13.98 -3.68 4.95
C TYR A 216 12.54 -3.22 5.10
N ARG A 217 11.58 -4.04 4.65
CA ARG A 217 10.16 -3.73 4.79
C ARG A 217 9.31 -4.99 4.90
N ALA A 218 8.11 -4.80 5.42
CA ALA A 218 7.07 -5.80 5.51
C ALA A 218 5.96 -5.50 4.49
N ASP A 219 5.79 -6.38 3.50
CA ASP A 219 4.64 -6.35 2.59
C ASP A 219 3.58 -7.33 3.13
N ALA A 220 2.32 -6.91 3.17
CA ALA A 220 1.22 -7.69 3.74
C ALA A 220 0.00 -7.76 2.83
N PHE A 221 -0.74 -8.86 2.95
CA PHE A 221 -2.11 -9.03 2.45
C PHE A 221 -2.99 -9.56 3.59
N VAL A 222 -4.21 -9.02 3.72
CA VAL A 222 -5.19 -9.51 4.72
C VAL A 222 -6.42 -10.03 4.01
N GLY A 223 -6.78 -11.29 4.27
CA GLY A 223 -7.93 -11.92 3.63
C GLY A 223 -8.17 -13.36 4.08
N ILE A 224 -9.27 -13.92 3.62
CA ILE A 224 -9.57 -15.36 3.77
C ILE A 224 -8.85 -16.09 2.64
N ILE A 225 -7.92 -16.98 2.99
CA ILE A 225 -7.08 -17.71 2.02
C ILE A 225 -7.31 -19.22 2.03
N ASP A 226 -8.07 -19.72 3.00
CA ASP A 226 -8.32 -21.14 3.16
C ASP A 226 -9.79 -21.40 3.55
N THR A 227 -10.16 -22.67 3.62
CA THR A 227 -11.54 -23.10 3.89
C THR A 227 -11.98 -22.87 5.34
N THR A 228 -11.13 -22.35 6.22
CA THR A 228 -11.49 -22.08 7.62
C THR A 228 -12.39 -20.85 7.78
N ASN A 229 -12.52 -20.05 6.72
CA ASN A 229 -13.27 -18.79 6.71
C ASN A 229 -12.81 -17.78 7.79
N LYS A 230 -11.54 -17.88 8.19
CA LYS A 230 -10.90 -16.94 9.12
C LYS A 230 -9.90 -16.09 8.35
N TYR A 231 -9.87 -14.80 8.67
CA TYR A 231 -8.88 -13.89 8.12
C TYR A 231 -7.46 -14.30 8.52
N LYS A 232 -6.56 -14.23 7.55
CA LYS A 232 -5.12 -14.43 7.69
C LYS A 232 -4.39 -13.18 7.24
N VAL A 233 -3.15 -13.04 7.71
CA VAL A 233 -2.20 -12.06 7.17
C VAL A 233 -1.09 -12.83 6.47
N VAL A 234 -0.99 -12.67 5.16
CA VAL A 234 0.15 -13.18 4.39
C VAL A 234 1.21 -12.09 4.38
N VAL A 235 2.45 -12.42 4.74
CA VAL A 235 3.54 -11.44 4.92
C VAL A 235 4.76 -11.86 4.11
N CYS A 236 5.29 -10.94 3.31
CA CYS A 236 6.58 -11.05 2.65
C CYS A 236 7.59 -10.08 3.27
N GLU A 237 8.75 -10.60 3.66
CA GLU A 237 9.91 -9.77 4.01
C GLU A 237 10.69 -9.36 2.75
N THR A 238 10.81 -8.08 2.47
CA THR A 238 11.68 -7.62 1.38
C THR A 238 13.03 -7.20 1.94
N GLN A 239 14.11 -7.73 1.40
CA GLN A 239 15.48 -7.33 1.74
C GLN A 239 15.80 -5.95 1.15
N GLY A 240 16.53 -5.15 1.92
CA GLY A 240 16.99 -3.83 1.51
C GLY A 240 18.18 -3.88 0.57
N ASN A 241 18.84 -2.74 0.43
CA ASN A 241 20.06 -2.62 -0.39
C ASN A 241 21.30 -3.21 0.30
N THR A 242 21.18 -3.68 1.54
CA THR A 242 22.27 -4.32 2.28
C THR A 242 22.50 -5.74 1.79
N GLN A 243 23.76 -6.10 1.52
CA GLN A 243 24.13 -7.48 1.24
C GLN A 243 24.03 -8.27 2.54
N SER A 244 22.95 -9.04 2.70
CA SER A 244 22.84 -10.11 3.70
C SER A 244 22.57 -11.43 3.00
N ASP A 245 23.07 -12.52 3.58
CA ASP A 245 22.79 -13.90 3.16
C ASP A 245 21.45 -14.40 3.71
N TYR A 246 20.71 -13.55 4.43
CA TYR A 246 19.38 -13.86 4.94
C TYR A 246 18.41 -14.21 3.80
N ILE A 247 17.78 -15.37 3.93
CA ILE A 247 16.70 -15.80 3.04
C ILE A 247 15.40 -15.33 3.68
N ASN A 248 14.73 -14.39 3.00
CA ASN A 248 13.48 -13.80 3.44
C ASN A 248 12.39 -14.83 3.66
N GLN A 249 11.51 -14.54 4.63
CA GLN A 249 10.42 -15.41 5.00
C GLN A 249 9.10 -14.96 4.36
N LEU A 250 8.31 -15.97 3.97
CA LEU A 250 6.90 -15.83 3.65
C LEU A 250 6.11 -16.44 4.82
N PHE A 251 5.28 -15.63 5.47
CA PHE A 251 4.47 -16.04 6.62
C PHE A 251 2.99 -16.09 6.28
N ILE A 252 2.28 -16.94 7.02
CA ILE A 252 0.83 -16.86 7.21
C ILE A 252 0.60 -16.69 8.71
N LEU A 253 0.04 -15.55 9.09
CA LEU A 253 -0.33 -15.22 10.45
C LEU A 253 -1.85 -15.32 10.63
N ASN A 254 -2.28 -15.62 11.85
CA ASN A 254 -3.67 -15.45 12.25
C ASN A 254 -3.98 -13.95 12.41
N ALA A 255 -5.01 -13.43 11.73
CA ALA A 255 -5.32 -12.01 11.76
C ALA A 255 -5.82 -11.50 13.13
N GLY A 256 -6.38 -12.37 13.97
CA GLY A 256 -6.95 -11.97 15.26
C GLY A 256 -5.92 -11.80 16.37
N ASN A 257 -4.76 -12.47 16.29
CA ASN A 257 -3.76 -12.47 17.37
C ASN A 257 -2.30 -12.44 16.90
N GLY A 258 -2.04 -12.42 15.59
CA GLY A 258 -0.69 -12.32 15.02
C GLY A 258 0.17 -13.58 15.14
N THR A 259 -0.38 -14.71 15.61
CA THR A 259 0.40 -15.95 15.74
C THR A 259 0.80 -16.47 14.36
N VAL A 260 2.07 -16.85 14.20
CA VAL A 260 2.57 -17.53 12.99
C VAL A 260 1.93 -18.92 12.92
N GLU A 261 1.08 -19.14 11.90
CA GLU A 261 0.49 -20.45 11.65
C GLU A 261 1.41 -21.29 10.76
N ARG A 262 2.01 -20.67 9.74
CA ARG A 262 2.90 -21.30 8.75
C ARG A 262 3.96 -20.30 8.31
N TYR A 263 5.16 -20.78 7.98
CA TYR A 263 6.17 -19.98 7.29
C TYR A 263 7.10 -20.87 6.46
N ILE A 264 7.67 -20.28 5.41
CA ILE A 264 8.77 -20.87 4.64
C ILE A 264 9.86 -19.83 4.40
N GLN A 265 11.08 -20.30 4.20
CA GLN A 265 12.17 -19.51 3.63
C GLN A 265 12.25 -19.80 2.15
N THR A 266 12.02 -18.79 1.30
CA THR A 266 11.99 -19.01 -0.15
C THR A 266 12.38 -17.77 -0.94
N GLY A 267 13.15 -18.03 -1.99
CA GLY A 267 13.66 -17.00 -2.88
C GLY A 267 14.68 -16.06 -2.23
N LYS A 268 15.46 -15.38 -3.07
CA LYS A 268 16.25 -14.22 -2.64
C LYS A 268 15.41 -12.97 -2.83
N ASN A 269 15.09 -12.25 -1.76
CA ASN A 269 14.40 -10.95 -1.75
C ASN A 269 13.08 -10.89 -2.54
N PHE A 270 11.95 -10.75 -1.84
CA PHE A 270 10.64 -10.54 -2.50
C PHE A 270 10.55 -9.16 -3.14
N LEU A 271 10.22 -9.12 -4.43
CA LEU A 271 10.03 -7.89 -5.20
C LEU A 271 8.56 -7.54 -5.43
N GLY A 272 7.64 -8.46 -5.12
CA GLY A 272 6.20 -8.24 -5.11
C GLY A 272 5.46 -9.52 -4.75
N MET A 273 4.32 -9.37 -4.09
CA MET A 273 3.41 -10.46 -3.68
C MET A 273 2.00 -10.15 -4.14
N ARG A 274 1.30 -11.15 -4.69
CA ARG A 274 -0.14 -11.08 -4.97
C ARG A 274 -0.80 -12.34 -4.44
N VAL A 275 -1.99 -12.19 -3.86
CA VAL A 275 -2.74 -13.27 -3.23
C VAL A 275 -4.12 -13.34 -3.87
N CYS A 276 -4.40 -14.43 -4.59
CA CYS A 276 -5.65 -14.61 -5.32
C CYS A 276 -5.85 -16.07 -5.74
N ASP A 277 -7.09 -16.45 -6.06
CA ASP A 277 -7.37 -17.69 -6.80
C ASP A 277 -6.88 -17.54 -8.25
N PHE A 278 -5.63 -17.92 -8.49
CA PHE A 278 -4.97 -17.72 -9.78
C PHE A 278 -5.36 -18.81 -10.78
N ASN A 279 -5.52 -20.05 -10.30
CA ASN A 279 -5.82 -21.22 -11.13
C ASN A 279 -7.33 -21.51 -11.30
N ARG A 280 -8.18 -20.76 -10.58
CA ARG A 280 -9.65 -20.83 -10.60
C ARG A 280 -10.22 -22.15 -10.10
N ASP A 281 -9.54 -22.78 -9.15
CA ASP A 281 -10.02 -23.97 -8.46
C ASP A 281 -10.82 -23.64 -7.18
N GLY A 282 -10.99 -22.35 -6.89
CA GLY A 282 -11.67 -21.85 -5.69
C GLY A 282 -10.79 -21.80 -4.45
N LYS A 283 -9.51 -22.14 -4.55
CA LYS A 283 -8.51 -21.97 -3.49
C LYS A 283 -7.63 -20.77 -3.81
N ILE A 284 -7.10 -20.16 -2.76
CA ILE A 284 -6.25 -18.97 -2.89
C ILE A 284 -4.79 -19.40 -3.00
N GLU A 285 -4.12 -18.85 -4.01
CA GLU A 285 -2.67 -18.95 -4.17
C GLU A 285 -1.95 -17.67 -3.73
N ILE A 286 -0.67 -17.83 -3.40
CA ILE A 286 0.27 -16.76 -3.12
C ILE A 286 1.32 -16.75 -4.23
N VAL A 287 1.37 -15.66 -5.00
CA VAL A 287 2.27 -15.49 -6.12
C VAL A 287 3.35 -14.47 -5.75
N THR A 288 4.62 -14.86 -5.88
CA THR A 288 5.76 -14.00 -5.55
C THR A 288 6.70 -13.82 -6.73
N GLY A 289 7.20 -12.60 -6.89
CA GLY A 289 8.35 -12.30 -7.74
C GLY A 289 9.57 -12.05 -6.87
N ASN A 290 10.73 -12.54 -7.30
CA ASN A 290 11.94 -12.55 -6.47
C ASN A 290 13.17 -12.02 -7.21
N TYR A 291 14.17 -11.61 -6.43
CA TYR A 291 15.46 -11.13 -6.93
C TYR A 291 16.37 -12.24 -7.49
N ASP A 292 16.10 -13.50 -7.17
CA ASP A 292 16.75 -14.63 -7.86
C ASP A 292 16.21 -14.88 -9.28
N GLY A 293 15.26 -14.05 -9.74
CA GLY A 293 14.69 -14.11 -11.08
C GLY A 293 13.60 -15.16 -11.26
N LYS A 294 13.11 -15.73 -10.15
CA LYS A 294 12.02 -16.69 -10.18
C LYS A 294 10.69 -16.05 -9.82
N LEU A 295 9.66 -16.46 -10.54
CA LEU A 295 8.27 -16.32 -10.16
C LEU A 295 7.82 -17.64 -9.52
N ARG A 296 7.21 -17.56 -8.35
CA ARG A 296 6.72 -18.73 -7.61
C ARG A 296 5.25 -18.59 -7.27
N ILE A 297 4.54 -19.71 -7.30
CA ILE A 297 3.15 -19.83 -6.92
C ILE A 297 3.07 -20.87 -5.83
N PHE A 298 2.57 -20.48 -4.67
CA PHE A 298 2.33 -21.36 -3.53
C PHE A 298 0.84 -21.50 -3.28
N ASP A 299 0.43 -22.64 -2.72
CA ASP A 299 -0.89 -22.78 -2.14
C ASP A 299 -0.98 -22.08 -0.78
N CYS A 300 -2.17 -22.09 -0.16
CA CYS A 300 -2.36 -21.54 1.18
C CYS A 300 -1.61 -22.29 2.29
N ASN A 301 -1.03 -23.47 2.03
CA ASN A 301 -0.16 -24.21 2.95
C ASN A 301 1.33 -23.87 2.77
N LEU A 302 1.65 -22.96 1.85
CA LEU A 302 3.01 -22.61 1.44
C LEU A 302 3.73 -23.75 0.69
N GLU A 303 2.98 -24.67 0.09
CA GLU A 303 3.52 -25.68 -0.82
C GLU A 303 3.70 -25.07 -2.22
N LEU A 304 4.87 -25.28 -2.81
CA LEU A 304 5.19 -24.75 -4.14
C LEU A 304 4.39 -25.51 -5.22
N LEU A 305 3.49 -24.82 -5.91
CA LEU A 305 2.68 -25.36 -7.00
C LEU A 305 3.37 -25.21 -8.36
N LYS A 306 3.93 -24.03 -8.64
CA LYS A 306 4.60 -23.71 -9.91
C LYS A 306 5.78 -22.76 -9.67
N GLU A 307 6.80 -22.93 -10.49
CA GLU A 307 7.96 -22.03 -10.55
C GLU A 307 8.30 -21.74 -12.02
N LYS A 308 8.65 -20.49 -12.32
CA LYS A 308 9.21 -20.09 -13.61
C LYS A 308 10.45 -19.24 -13.40
N ASP A 309 11.53 -19.63 -14.05
CA ASP A 309 12.80 -18.92 -14.05
C ASP A 309 12.89 -17.98 -15.27
N PHE A 310 13.18 -16.70 -15.01
CA PHE A 310 13.41 -15.67 -16.04
C PHE A 310 14.89 -15.32 -16.19
N GLY A 311 15.77 -15.83 -15.34
CA GLY A 311 17.21 -15.55 -15.33
C GLY A 311 17.59 -14.13 -14.91
N THR A 312 16.62 -13.30 -14.51
CA THR A 312 16.80 -11.90 -14.09
C THR A 312 15.72 -11.54 -13.07
N PRO A 313 15.99 -10.68 -12.06
CA PRO A 313 15.01 -10.34 -11.03
C PRO A 313 13.65 -9.94 -11.62
N VAL A 314 12.58 -10.48 -11.04
CA VAL A 314 11.20 -10.23 -11.48
C VAL A 314 10.36 -9.59 -10.39
N LYS A 315 9.75 -8.46 -10.69
CA LYS A 315 8.80 -7.74 -9.82
C LYS A 315 7.39 -7.93 -10.34
N ILE A 316 6.48 -8.41 -9.50
CA ILE A 316 5.05 -8.54 -9.84
C ILE A 316 4.33 -7.25 -9.49
N PHE A 317 3.48 -6.79 -10.41
CA PHE A 317 2.64 -5.60 -10.21
C PHE A 317 1.17 -5.95 -10.04
N TYR A 318 0.62 -6.85 -10.85
CA TYR A 318 -0.81 -7.15 -10.80
C TYR A 318 -1.08 -8.59 -11.21
N ILE A 319 -2.15 -9.16 -10.67
CA ILE A 319 -2.77 -10.38 -11.16
C ILE A 319 -4.26 -10.10 -11.29
N ASN A 320 -4.74 -10.01 -12.52
CA ASN A 320 -6.13 -9.68 -12.80
C ASN A 320 -6.54 -10.27 -14.15
N ASP A 321 -7.84 -10.39 -14.39
CA ASP A 321 -8.39 -10.71 -15.70
C ASP A 321 -8.33 -9.44 -16.56
N LEU A 322 -7.35 -9.36 -17.45
CA LEU A 322 -7.03 -8.14 -18.21
C LEU A 322 -7.79 -8.06 -19.52
N ASP A 323 -8.15 -9.21 -20.11
CA ASP A 323 -8.84 -9.29 -21.39
C ASP A 323 -10.32 -9.71 -21.27
N GLY A 324 -10.79 -9.98 -20.05
CA GLY A 324 -12.18 -10.30 -19.75
C GLY A 324 -12.56 -11.74 -20.11
N ASP A 325 -11.61 -12.64 -20.35
CA ASP A 325 -11.89 -14.03 -20.71
C ASP A 325 -12.20 -14.93 -19.50
N GLY A 326 -12.16 -14.36 -18.28
CA GLY A 326 -12.36 -15.05 -17.01
C GLY A 326 -11.11 -15.78 -16.51
N ARG A 327 -9.94 -15.65 -17.14
CA ARG A 327 -8.63 -16.10 -16.67
C ARG A 327 -7.87 -14.90 -16.13
N LYS A 328 -6.91 -15.15 -15.23
CA LYS A 328 -6.07 -14.08 -14.70
C LYS A 328 -4.71 -14.06 -15.39
N GLU A 329 -4.27 -12.87 -15.76
CA GLU A 329 -2.93 -12.59 -16.26
C GLU A 329 -2.05 -12.00 -15.17
N ILE A 330 -0.75 -12.24 -15.27
CA ILE A 330 0.26 -11.64 -14.40
C ILE A 330 0.96 -10.52 -15.16
N ILE A 331 0.92 -9.31 -14.61
CA ILE A 331 1.78 -8.20 -15.04
C ILE A 331 3.01 -8.17 -14.15
N LEU A 332 4.19 -8.29 -14.76
CA LEU A 332 5.46 -8.24 -14.06
C LEU A 332 6.51 -7.48 -14.88
N ALA A 333 7.55 -6.99 -14.22
CA ALA A 333 8.73 -6.46 -14.90
C ALA A 333 10.00 -7.21 -14.51
N GLU A 334 10.83 -7.45 -15.51
CA GLU A 334 12.23 -7.85 -15.37
C GLU A 334 13.08 -6.61 -15.02
N GLN A 335 14.13 -6.78 -14.20
CA GLN A 335 15.05 -5.69 -13.82
C GLN A 335 15.66 -4.96 -15.03
N ASN A 336 15.80 -5.65 -16.16
CA ASN A 336 16.32 -5.07 -17.38
C ASN A 336 15.36 -4.02 -18.02
N GLY A 337 14.13 -3.87 -17.52
CA GLY A 337 13.13 -2.92 -18.02
C GLY A 337 12.09 -3.52 -18.98
N ARG A 338 12.00 -4.85 -19.11
CA ARG A 338 10.92 -5.51 -19.86
C ARG A 338 9.71 -5.71 -18.95
N LEU A 339 8.59 -5.10 -19.34
CA LEU A 339 7.26 -5.39 -18.79
C LEU A 339 6.67 -6.59 -19.56
N LEU A 340 6.18 -7.59 -18.86
CA LEU A 340 5.62 -8.81 -19.43
C LEU A 340 4.19 -9.01 -18.92
N ILE A 341 3.33 -9.53 -19.79
CA ILE A 341 2.04 -10.08 -19.42
C ILE A 341 2.11 -11.58 -19.64
N LEU A 342 1.76 -12.35 -18.61
CA LEU A 342 1.74 -13.80 -18.65
C LEU A 342 0.33 -14.33 -18.43
N ASN A 343 -0.03 -15.40 -19.15
CA ASN A 343 -1.27 -16.12 -18.88
C ASN A 343 -1.15 -17.05 -17.65
N GLU A 344 -2.26 -17.71 -17.29
CA GLU A 344 -2.39 -18.70 -16.20
C GLU A 344 -1.40 -19.90 -16.29
N LYS A 345 -0.86 -20.17 -17.49
CA LYS A 345 0.17 -21.19 -17.74
C LYS A 345 1.60 -20.65 -17.64
N LEU A 346 1.75 -19.40 -17.20
CA LEU A 346 3.01 -18.67 -17.15
C LEU A 346 3.68 -18.51 -18.51
N GLN A 347 2.91 -18.50 -19.60
CA GLN A 347 3.42 -18.19 -20.94
C GLN A 347 3.35 -16.68 -21.17
N VAL A 348 4.41 -16.11 -21.73
CA VAL A 348 4.43 -14.69 -22.08
C VAL A 348 3.49 -14.47 -23.28
N ILE A 349 2.45 -13.68 -23.09
CA ILE A 349 1.48 -13.32 -24.13
C ILE A 349 1.70 -11.91 -24.68
N CYS A 350 2.30 -11.02 -23.87
CA CYS A 350 2.71 -9.68 -24.30
C CYS A 350 4.05 -9.31 -23.66
N SER A 351 4.85 -8.51 -24.37
CA SER A 351 6.06 -7.91 -23.83
C SER A 351 6.26 -6.49 -24.34
N PHE A 352 6.61 -5.59 -23.43
CA PHE A 352 6.94 -4.20 -23.72
C PHE A 352 8.30 -3.86 -23.11
N LYS A 353 9.14 -3.13 -23.84
CA LYS A 353 10.42 -2.64 -23.33
C LYS A 353 10.28 -1.18 -22.93
N SER A 354 10.48 -0.89 -21.66
CA SER A 354 10.53 0.50 -21.17
C SER A 354 11.70 1.24 -21.82
N PRO A 355 11.47 2.42 -22.43
CA PRO A 355 12.54 3.25 -22.97
C PRO A 355 13.37 3.92 -21.86
N TYR A 356 12.90 3.89 -20.61
CA TYR A 356 13.52 4.52 -19.44
C TYR A 356 14.26 3.53 -18.52
N GLY A 357 14.40 2.27 -18.94
CA GLY A 357 15.07 1.23 -18.15
C GLY A 357 14.13 0.54 -17.17
N ASN A 358 14.60 0.29 -15.95
CA ASN A 358 13.87 -0.53 -14.97
C ASN A 358 12.49 0.07 -14.63
N VAL A 359 11.46 -0.78 -14.66
CA VAL A 359 10.09 -0.37 -14.30
C VAL A 359 9.92 -0.55 -12.81
N ILE A 360 9.83 0.57 -12.08
CA ILE A 360 9.72 0.54 -10.61
C ILE A 360 8.28 0.49 -10.12
N ASN A 361 7.35 1.06 -10.88
CA ASN A 361 5.92 1.12 -10.57
C ASN A 361 5.11 0.93 -11.85
N CYS A 362 3.93 0.36 -11.70
CA CYS A 362 2.92 0.18 -12.74
C CYS A 362 1.57 0.50 -12.08
N PHE A 363 0.67 1.13 -12.82
CA PHE A 363 -0.69 1.43 -12.38
C PHE A 363 -1.66 0.85 -13.40
N LEU A 364 -2.72 0.20 -12.94
CA LEU A 364 -3.82 -0.27 -13.78
C LEU A 364 -4.97 0.73 -13.70
N ALA A 365 -5.42 1.20 -14.86
CA ALA A 365 -6.60 2.05 -15.01
C ALA A 365 -7.59 1.35 -15.96
N ARG A 366 -8.85 1.25 -15.55
CA ARG A 366 -9.95 0.84 -16.42
C ARG A 366 -10.18 1.91 -17.47
N ASN A 367 -10.41 1.49 -18.71
CA ASN A 367 -10.63 2.38 -19.83
C ASN A 367 -11.70 1.82 -20.77
N THR A 368 -12.21 2.67 -21.65
CA THR A 368 -13.21 2.39 -22.69
C THR A 368 -12.69 1.57 -23.87
N THR A 369 -11.37 1.51 -24.08
CA THR A 369 -10.78 0.73 -25.18
C THR A 369 -10.68 -0.75 -24.80
N PRO A 370 -11.27 -1.66 -25.60
CA PRO A 370 -11.05 -3.11 -25.49
C PRO A 370 -9.59 -3.51 -25.57
#